data_AF-A0A4R5GYN2-F1
#
_entry.id   AF-A0A4R5GYN2-F1
#
_cell.length_a   1.000
_cell.length_b   1.000
_cell.length_c   1.000
_cell.angle_alpha   90.00
_cell.angle_beta   90.00
_cell.angle_gamma   90.00
#
_symmetry.space_group_name_H-M   'P 1'
#
loop_
_entity.id
_entity.type
_entity.pdbx_description
1 polymer ?
#
loop_
_entity_poly.entity_id
_entity_poly.type
_entity_poly.pdbx_seq_one_letter_code
_entity_poly.pdbx_strand_id
1 'polypeptide(L)'
;MSDIDKPEQEDVMKDTVSDEIIEDTQSDSVTEDITEPESDTQQGTVSENFAQSADTNETQVEDMADMPLQLMRENNIYALGIVEIVFPNKGIEKQFLQAAMLLGVDEKDYFAVFTNQGSSTDRDKYLYLAEQVQWVLSIKQRHVYLLKPADKPELIALIDSLKPPEDTLEPVYTCVIGYRTASVNSFGITQVVCQQVYHHTLAELHDTIQKISSAETAAIQEVINKLEYEPNLGDSDFTRAKNFVAFRYPDIYQQTHAMQSASKHAEKASLIKIDFSRFDAVSERVIVNMSMTYQENSSTKRHYYFCRVDVTGLYPFINTPIQAFTPLLPFE
;
A
#
# COMPACT_ATOMS: atom_id res chain seq x y z
N MET A 1 7.42 -63.42 -40.65
CA MET A 1 8.60 -62.81 -41.29
C MET A 1 8.72 -61.42 -40.70
N SER A 2 9.52 -61.15 -39.67
CA SER A 2 10.94 -61.51 -39.39
C SER A 2 11.72 -60.19 -39.40
N ASP A 3 12.54 -59.81 -38.44
CA ASP A 3 13.08 -60.50 -37.25
C ASP A 3 13.49 -59.41 -36.20
N ILE A 4 13.38 -59.65 -34.87
CA ILE A 4 14.48 -59.97 -33.90
C ILE A 4 15.58 -58.87 -33.85
N ASP A 5 16.18 -58.43 -32.74
CA ASP A 5 16.02 -58.42 -31.26
C ASP A 5 17.40 -57.94 -30.71
N LYS A 6 17.46 -56.90 -29.84
CA LYS A 6 18.45 -56.62 -28.74
C LYS A 6 19.99 -56.92 -28.88
N PRO A 7 20.87 -56.79 -27.84
CA PRO A 7 20.86 -56.09 -26.53
C PRO A 7 22.13 -55.19 -26.28
N GLU A 8 22.50 -55.01 -24.99
CA GLU A 8 23.72 -54.42 -24.34
C GLU A 8 23.49 -52.99 -23.80
N GLN A 9 23.48 -52.67 -22.49
CA GLN A 9 23.91 -53.29 -21.20
C GLN A 9 25.42 -53.30 -20.86
N GLU A 10 25.83 -52.38 -19.97
CA GLU A 10 26.79 -52.44 -18.84
C GLU A 10 26.82 -51.01 -18.23
N ASP A 11 26.60 -50.68 -16.95
CA ASP A 11 26.76 -51.30 -15.62
C ASP A 11 28.17 -51.15 -15.00
N VAL A 12 28.33 -50.19 -14.07
CA VAL A 12 29.42 -50.14 -13.05
C VAL A 12 28.92 -49.41 -11.79
N MET A 13 28.88 -50.12 -10.66
CA MET A 13 28.86 -49.56 -9.29
C MET A 13 30.28 -49.18 -8.80
N LYS A 14 30.34 -48.26 -7.82
CA LYS A 14 31.27 -48.23 -6.67
C LYS A 14 30.82 -47.10 -5.72
N ASP A 15 30.39 -47.38 -4.50
CA ASP A 15 31.15 -47.77 -3.29
C ASP A 15 31.79 -46.57 -2.55
N THR A 16 32.00 -46.52 -1.23
CA THR A 16 31.31 -46.93 0.06
C THR A 16 32.23 -46.36 1.18
N VAL A 17 31.77 -46.24 2.44
CA VAL A 17 32.59 -46.07 3.70
C VAL A 17 33.16 -44.65 3.96
N SER A 18 33.43 -44.16 5.19
CA SER A 18 32.83 -44.18 6.56
C SER A 18 33.77 -43.36 7.48
N ASP A 19 33.35 -43.07 8.73
CA ASP A 19 34.21 -42.82 9.92
C ASP A 19 35.09 -41.53 9.90
N GLU A 20 35.56 -40.92 11.02
CA GLU A 20 35.47 -41.27 12.44
C GLU A 20 35.53 -40.00 13.37
N ILE A 21 34.99 -40.22 14.56
CA ILE A 21 35.05 -39.61 15.91
C ILE A 21 36.30 -38.77 16.32
N ILE A 22 36.10 -37.78 17.21
CA ILE A 22 36.85 -37.41 18.46
C ILE A 22 36.11 -36.18 19.05
N GLU A 23 35.41 -36.18 20.19
CA GLU A 23 35.69 -36.54 21.61
C GLU A 23 36.01 -35.28 22.48
N ASP A 24 35.16 -35.05 23.50
CA ASP A 24 35.31 -34.31 24.78
C ASP A 24 36.14 -32.99 24.88
N THR A 25 35.69 -31.95 25.60
CA THR A 25 35.78 -31.94 27.08
C THR A 25 34.79 -30.99 27.78
N GLN A 26 34.49 -31.31 29.04
CA GLN A 26 33.97 -30.39 30.09
C GLN A 26 35.13 -29.52 30.64
N SER A 27 34.99 -28.51 31.50
CA SER A 27 33.86 -27.93 32.26
C SER A 27 33.99 -26.37 32.25
N ASP A 28 33.37 -25.51 33.07
CA ASP A 28 32.60 -25.65 34.33
C ASP A 28 31.67 -24.45 34.57
N SER A 29 30.92 -24.47 35.68
CA SER A 29 30.13 -23.35 36.22
C SER A 29 30.74 -22.77 37.49
N VAL A 30 30.76 -21.43 37.64
CA VAL A 30 30.76 -20.79 38.97
C VAL A 30 29.82 -19.60 38.96
N THR A 31 28.72 -19.74 39.71
CA THR A 31 27.89 -18.63 40.19
C THR A 31 28.42 -18.24 41.57
N GLU A 32 28.53 -16.95 41.89
CA GLU A 32 28.52 -16.53 43.29
C GLU A 32 27.84 -15.16 43.45
N ASP A 33 26.99 -15.09 44.47
CA ASP A 33 26.05 -14.02 44.80
C ASP A 33 26.22 -13.75 46.29
N ILE A 34 26.66 -12.55 46.68
CA ILE A 34 26.72 -12.15 48.09
C ILE A 34 26.26 -10.70 48.27
N THR A 35 25.29 -10.59 49.17
CA THR A 35 24.52 -9.45 49.66
C THR A 35 25.30 -8.37 50.43
N GLU A 36 24.61 -7.25 50.64
CA GLU A 36 24.93 -6.10 51.49
C GLU A 36 25.22 -6.44 52.96
N PRO A 37 25.72 -5.45 53.72
CA PRO A 37 25.27 -5.24 55.08
C PRO A 37 24.72 -3.82 55.35
N GLU A 38 23.63 -3.78 56.12
CA GLU A 38 23.14 -2.61 56.88
C GLU A 38 24.22 -2.17 57.92
N SER A 39 24.18 -1.04 58.63
CA SER A 39 23.20 0.03 58.91
C SER A 39 23.97 1.22 59.52
N ASP A 40 23.41 2.45 59.57
CA ASP A 40 22.95 3.03 60.85
C ASP A 40 22.21 4.37 60.67
N THR A 41 21.49 4.77 61.72
CA THR A 41 20.41 5.75 61.77
C THR A 41 20.90 7.14 62.21
N GLN A 42 20.35 8.22 61.63
CA GLN A 42 20.01 9.39 62.44
C GLN A 42 18.85 10.22 61.87
N GLN A 43 17.99 10.70 62.77
CA GLN A 43 16.69 11.30 62.46
C GLN A 43 16.79 12.79 62.15
N GLY A 44 16.00 13.25 61.16
CA GLY A 44 15.73 14.66 60.91
C GLY A 44 14.29 14.85 60.44
N THR A 45 13.42 15.34 61.32
CA THR A 45 11.99 15.54 61.05
C THR A 45 11.73 16.69 60.08
N VAL A 46 11.04 16.44 58.97
CA VAL A 46 10.40 17.47 58.13
C VAL A 46 8.98 17.02 57.81
N SER A 47 8.01 17.93 57.99
CA SER A 47 6.57 17.63 57.88
C SER A 47 6.09 17.47 56.45
N GLU A 48 5.02 16.68 56.31
CA GLU A 48 4.32 16.40 55.06
C GLU A 48 3.71 17.65 54.41
N ASN A 49 3.77 17.70 53.08
CA ASN A 49 2.65 18.14 52.24
C ASN A 49 2.85 17.63 50.81
N PHE A 50 2.03 16.66 50.42
CA PHE A 50 1.92 16.18 49.04
C PHE A 50 1.12 17.16 48.18
N ALA A 51 1.66 17.56 47.02
CA ALA A 51 0.91 17.76 45.79
C ALA A 51 1.87 17.83 44.59
N GLN A 52 1.62 17.04 43.55
CA GLN A 52 2.44 17.03 42.33
C GLN A 52 2.11 18.23 41.44
N SER A 53 3.14 18.78 40.79
CA SER A 53 2.99 19.64 39.62
C SER A 53 3.99 19.21 38.55
N ALA A 54 3.58 18.20 37.76
CA ALA A 54 4.22 17.85 36.51
C ALA A 54 3.13 17.90 35.43
N ASP A 55 2.99 19.05 34.78
CA ASP A 55 2.12 19.21 33.61
C ASP A 55 2.73 18.41 32.45
N THR A 56 2.42 17.12 32.43
CA THR A 56 2.62 16.28 31.27
C THR A 56 1.65 16.80 30.20
N ASN A 57 2.20 17.31 29.09
CA ASN A 57 1.40 17.65 27.92
C ASN A 57 0.89 16.34 27.30
N GLU A 58 -0.23 15.83 27.82
CA GLU A 58 -0.92 14.67 27.27
C GLU A 58 -1.43 15.03 25.88
N THR A 59 -0.77 14.49 24.86
CA THR A 59 -1.27 14.52 23.48
C THR A 59 -2.65 13.89 23.48
N GLN A 60 -3.69 14.71 23.37
CA GLN A 60 -5.06 14.25 23.23
C GLN A 60 -5.18 13.49 21.91
N VAL A 61 -5.10 12.16 21.99
CA VAL A 61 -5.65 11.27 20.99
C VAL A 61 -7.15 11.36 21.18
N GLU A 62 -7.81 12.25 20.45
CA GLU A 62 -9.27 12.30 20.38
C GLU A 62 -9.76 10.90 19.97
N ASP A 63 -10.56 10.26 20.83
CA ASP A 63 -11.13 8.96 20.53
C ASP A 63 -12.09 9.12 19.35
N MET A 64 -11.66 8.65 18.18
CA MET A 64 -12.37 8.93 16.93
C MET A 64 -13.78 8.35 16.90
N ALA A 65 -14.13 7.43 17.81
CA ALA A 65 -15.46 6.82 17.88
C ALA A 65 -16.61 7.84 17.98
N ASP A 66 -16.41 8.97 18.67
CA ASP A 66 -17.43 10.02 18.88
C ASP A 66 -17.31 11.22 17.89
N MET A 67 -16.40 11.14 16.91
CA MET A 67 -16.23 12.21 15.92
C MET A 67 -17.47 12.30 15.00
N PRO A 68 -18.02 13.50 14.72
CA PRO A 68 -19.14 13.64 13.78
C PRO A 68 -18.80 13.03 12.42
N LEU A 69 -19.72 12.23 11.86
CA LEU A 69 -19.55 11.56 10.55
C LEU A 69 -19.09 12.51 9.43
N GLN A 70 -19.49 13.79 9.50
CA GLN A 70 -19.05 14.80 8.56
C GLN A 70 -17.55 15.10 8.65
N LEU A 71 -17.00 15.23 9.86
CA LEU A 71 -15.58 15.49 10.08
C LEU A 71 -14.73 14.25 9.74
N MET A 72 -15.22 13.04 10.06
CA MET A 72 -14.62 11.78 9.60
C MET A 72 -14.49 11.73 8.07
N ARG A 73 -15.55 12.13 7.33
CA ARG A 73 -15.55 12.14 5.86
C ARG A 73 -14.48 13.06 5.27
N GLU A 74 -14.37 14.28 5.81
CA GLU A 74 -13.41 15.30 5.35
C GLU A 74 -11.95 14.93 5.65
N ASN A 75 -11.74 13.98 6.58
CA ASN A 75 -10.44 13.39 6.90
C ASN A 75 -10.10 12.13 6.10
N ASN A 76 -11.06 11.46 5.44
CA ASN A 76 -10.79 10.20 4.73
C ASN A 76 -9.91 10.42 3.49
N ILE A 77 -8.89 9.57 3.34
CA ILE A 77 -7.94 9.57 2.22
C ILE A 77 -7.97 8.23 1.48
N TYR A 78 -7.96 8.30 0.15
CA TYR A 78 -7.67 7.20 -0.75
C TYR A 78 -6.72 7.75 -1.83
N ALA A 79 -5.43 7.83 -1.51
CA ALA A 79 -4.41 8.47 -2.35
C ALA A 79 -3.55 7.45 -3.10
N LEU A 80 -2.99 7.87 -4.22
CA LEU A 80 -1.97 7.13 -4.98
C LEU A 80 -0.73 8.00 -5.10
N GLY A 81 0.45 7.42 -4.96
CA GLY A 81 1.73 8.12 -5.14
C GLY A 81 2.91 7.14 -5.16
N ILE A 82 4.11 7.64 -4.92
CA ILE A 82 5.33 6.85 -4.73
C ILE A 82 5.78 7.05 -3.27
N VAL A 83 6.21 5.98 -2.61
CA VAL A 83 6.74 6.07 -1.23
C VAL A 83 8.21 6.44 -1.26
N GLU A 84 8.58 7.41 -0.44
CA GLU A 84 9.94 7.92 -0.27
C GLU A 84 10.30 7.90 1.23
N ILE A 85 11.59 7.67 1.54
CA ILE A 85 12.12 7.65 2.90
C ILE A 85 12.80 8.97 3.23
N VAL A 86 12.41 9.59 4.34
CA VAL A 86 13.10 10.75 4.93
C VAL A 86 13.56 10.39 6.34
N PHE A 87 14.85 10.60 6.63
CA PHE A 87 15.38 10.39 7.98
C PHE A 87 15.03 11.58 8.89
N PRO A 88 14.43 11.38 10.08
CA PRO A 88 14.03 12.48 10.96
C PRO A 88 15.23 13.20 11.59
N ASN A 89 16.38 12.52 11.69
CA ASN A 89 17.62 13.08 12.21
C ASN A 89 18.85 12.27 11.73
N LYS A 90 20.03 12.87 11.87
CA LYS A 90 21.33 12.29 11.47
C LYS A 90 21.71 11.02 12.25
N GLY A 91 21.14 10.78 13.43
CA GLY A 91 21.40 9.57 14.20
C GLY A 91 20.80 8.34 13.52
N ILE A 92 19.51 8.41 13.15
CA ILE A 92 18.83 7.34 12.41
C ILE A 92 19.46 7.13 11.03
N GLU A 93 19.79 8.22 10.32
CA GLU A 93 20.53 8.17 9.05
C GLU A 93 21.86 7.40 9.20
N LYS A 94 22.68 7.70 10.21
CA LYS A 94 23.96 7.02 10.42
C LYS A 94 23.81 5.58 10.88
N GLN A 95 22.81 5.28 11.68
CA GLN A 95 22.50 3.91 12.09
C GLN A 95 22.05 3.05 10.89
N PHE A 96 21.23 3.63 9.99
CA PHE A 96 20.85 2.98 8.73
C PHE A 96 22.06 2.72 7.82
N LEU A 97 22.92 3.73 7.60
CA LEU A 97 24.13 3.58 6.80
C LEU A 97 25.08 2.52 7.37
N GLN A 98 25.18 2.40 8.69
CA GLN A 98 25.93 1.32 9.33
C GLN A 98 25.30 -0.06 9.09
N ALA A 99 23.96 -0.18 9.14
CA ALA A 99 23.27 -1.43 8.83
C ALA A 99 23.47 -1.83 7.35
N ALA A 100 23.36 -0.89 6.41
CA ALA A 100 23.64 -1.11 4.99
C ALA A 100 25.08 -1.61 4.76
N MET A 101 26.06 -0.97 5.40
CA MET A 101 27.47 -1.36 5.34
C MET A 101 27.72 -2.78 5.90
N LEU A 102 27.07 -3.13 7.01
CA LEU A 102 27.17 -4.47 7.62
C LEU A 102 26.53 -5.58 6.75
N LEU A 103 25.54 -5.21 5.92
CA LEU A 103 24.90 -6.12 4.95
C LEU A 103 25.62 -6.16 3.59
N GLY A 104 26.48 -5.18 3.29
CA GLY A 104 27.13 -5.05 2.00
C GLY A 104 26.19 -4.61 0.87
N VAL A 105 25.11 -3.89 1.21
CA VAL A 105 24.10 -3.39 0.25
C VAL A 105 24.30 -1.88 -0.03
N ASP A 106 23.65 -1.37 -1.07
CA ASP A 106 23.74 0.05 -1.43
C ASP A 106 23.09 0.95 -0.36
N GLU A 107 23.61 2.17 -0.19
CA GLU A 107 23.11 3.15 0.78
C GLU A 107 21.65 3.62 0.50
N LYS A 108 21.08 3.27 -0.66
CA LYS A 108 19.69 3.55 -1.04
C LYS A 108 18.81 2.30 -1.10
N ASP A 109 19.34 1.12 -0.81
CA ASP A 109 18.54 -0.11 -0.78
C ASP A 109 17.82 -0.25 0.58
N TYR A 110 16.81 0.61 0.76
CA TYR A 110 15.99 0.64 1.97
C TYR A 110 15.29 -0.71 2.22
N PHE A 111 14.82 -1.37 1.16
CA PHE A 111 14.16 -2.67 1.26
C PHE A 111 15.12 -3.74 1.81
N ALA A 112 16.34 -3.82 1.27
CA ALA A 112 17.33 -4.80 1.72
C ALA A 112 17.70 -4.62 3.21
N VAL A 113 17.85 -3.36 3.65
CA VAL A 113 18.17 -3.05 5.06
C VAL A 113 16.99 -3.38 5.97
N PHE A 114 15.78 -2.89 5.67
CA PHE A 114 14.61 -3.08 6.55
C PHE A 114 14.15 -4.54 6.66
N THR A 115 14.39 -5.36 5.62
CA THR A 115 14.08 -6.80 5.62
C THR A 115 15.24 -7.70 6.08
N ASN A 116 16.40 -7.11 6.41
CA ASN A 116 17.65 -7.82 6.71
C ASN A 116 17.98 -8.89 5.65
N GLN A 117 18.00 -8.46 4.37
CA GLN A 117 18.11 -9.35 3.21
C GLN A 117 19.33 -10.28 3.32
N GLY A 118 19.08 -11.58 3.11
CA GLY A 118 20.05 -12.65 3.31
C GLY A 118 19.89 -13.40 4.64
N SER A 119 19.16 -12.85 5.62
CA SER A 119 18.80 -13.57 6.85
C SER A 119 17.49 -14.35 6.70
N SER A 120 17.52 -15.64 7.03
CA SER A 120 16.30 -16.47 7.14
C SER A 120 15.74 -16.53 8.56
N THR A 121 16.55 -16.23 9.57
CA THR A 121 16.24 -16.42 11.00
C THR A 121 15.98 -15.14 11.78
N ASP A 122 16.41 -13.98 11.26
CA ASP A 122 16.38 -12.69 11.97
C ASP A 122 15.96 -11.54 11.03
N ARG A 123 14.88 -11.72 10.28
CA ARG A 123 14.44 -10.73 9.25
C ARG A 123 14.08 -9.37 9.83
N ASP A 124 13.54 -9.35 11.05
CA ASP A 124 13.06 -8.13 11.71
C ASP A 124 14.18 -7.34 12.42
N LYS A 125 15.44 -7.79 12.34
CA LYS A 125 16.60 -7.21 13.06
C LYS A 125 16.72 -5.68 12.95
N TYR A 126 16.43 -5.13 11.78
CA TYR A 126 16.53 -3.71 11.48
C TYR A 126 15.16 -3.03 11.30
N LEU A 127 14.06 -3.73 11.62
CA LEU A 127 12.69 -3.21 11.50
C LEU A 127 12.48 -1.94 12.34
N TYR A 128 13.18 -1.81 13.47
CA TYR A 128 13.17 -0.60 14.30
C TYR A 128 13.60 0.68 13.56
N LEU A 129 14.38 0.57 12.47
CA LEU A 129 14.70 1.70 11.59
C LEU A 129 13.49 2.08 10.74
N ALA A 130 12.79 1.08 10.21
CA ALA A 130 11.56 1.26 9.43
C ALA A 130 10.44 1.92 10.27
N GLU A 131 10.38 1.61 11.57
CA GLU A 131 9.47 2.25 12.54
C GLU A 131 9.85 3.71 12.86
N GLN A 132 11.11 4.11 12.65
CA GLN A 132 11.65 5.43 13.04
C GLN A 132 11.89 6.38 11.87
N VAL A 133 11.85 5.92 10.62
CA VAL A 133 11.90 6.79 9.44
C VAL A 133 10.58 7.51 9.19
N GLN A 134 10.64 8.63 8.47
CA GLN A 134 9.47 9.33 8.00
C GLN A 134 9.09 8.79 6.62
N TRP A 135 7.97 8.07 6.58
CA TRP A 135 7.37 7.56 5.35
C TRP A 135 6.64 8.69 4.63
N VAL A 136 7.03 9.01 3.40
CA VAL A 136 6.45 10.14 2.65
C VAL A 136 5.78 9.63 1.38
N LEU A 137 4.52 10.01 1.14
CA LEU A 137 3.87 9.80 -0.15
C LEU A 137 4.11 11.01 -1.06
N SER A 138 4.86 10.76 -2.13
CA SER A 138 5.17 11.72 -3.18
C SER A 138 4.15 11.61 -4.31
N ILE A 139 3.53 12.74 -4.66
CA ILE A 139 2.52 12.83 -5.72
C ILE A 139 2.94 13.96 -6.67
N LYS A 140 3.21 13.59 -7.93
CA LYS A 140 3.76 14.52 -8.94
C LYS A 140 5.04 15.22 -8.47
N GLN A 141 6.00 14.44 -7.97
CA GLN A 141 7.32 14.89 -7.47
C GLN A 141 7.24 15.92 -6.33
N ARG A 142 6.20 15.83 -5.49
CA ARG A 142 6.04 16.66 -4.30
C ARG A 142 5.62 15.78 -3.14
N HIS A 143 6.26 15.96 -1.98
CA HIS A 143 5.85 15.33 -0.73
C HIS A 143 4.45 15.87 -0.35
N VAL A 144 3.43 15.01 -0.35
CA VAL A 144 2.03 15.42 -0.06
C VAL A 144 1.56 14.91 1.31
N TYR A 145 1.91 13.67 1.66
CA TYR A 145 1.49 13.06 2.91
C TYR A 145 2.67 12.49 3.69
N LEU A 146 2.67 12.74 5.01
CA LEU A 146 3.48 11.99 5.95
C LEU A 146 2.64 10.78 6.38
N LEU A 147 3.08 9.59 5.99
CA LEU A 147 2.40 8.34 6.27
C LEU A 147 2.78 7.84 7.66
N LYS A 148 1.79 7.39 8.42
CA LYS A 148 1.98 6.65 9.67
C LYS A 148 1.23 5.33 9.55
N PRO A 149 1.89 4.15 9.50
CA PRO A 149 1.18 2.88 9.53
C PRO A 149 0.35 2.76 10.82
N ALA A 150 -0.87 2.22 10.73
CA ALA A 150 -1.71 1.96 11.90
C ALA A 150 -1.19 0.77 12.71
N ASP A 151 -0.73 -0.29 12.04
CA ASP A 151 -0.18 -1.50 12.65
C ASP A 151 0.95 -2.08 11.77
N LYS A 152 1.59 -3.17 12.24
CA LYS A 152 2.68 -3.87 11.55
C LYS A 152 2.36 -4.30 10.10
N PRO A 153 1.14 -4.74 9.72
CA PRO A 153 0.84 -5.07 8.33
C PRO A 153 1.01 -3.89 7.37
N GLU A 154 0.59 -2.68 7.74
CA GLU A 154 0.75 -1.49 6.91
C GLU A 154 2.22 -1.05 6.86
N LEU A 155 2.99 -1.23 7.94
CA LEU A 155 4.44 -1.00 7.92
C LEU A 155 5.15 -1.97 6.94
N ILE A 156 4.79 -3.26 6.97
CA ILE A 156 5.35 -4.25 6.03
C ILE A 156 4.98 -3.88 4.59
N ALA A 157 3.72 -3.54 4.30
CA ALA A 157 3.30 -3.12 2.96
C ALA A 157 3.98 -1.82 2.47
N LEU A 158 4.38 -0.92 3.39
CA LEU A 158 5.22 0.24 3.07
C LEU A 158 6.67 -0.17 2.77
N ILE A 159 7.26 -1.11 3.53
CA ILE A 159 8.58 -1.67 3.24
C ILE A 159 8.58 -2.37 1.87
N ASP A 160 7.60 -3.22 1.60
CA ASP A 160 7.47 -3.97 0.34
C ASP A 160 7.32 -3.05 -0.87
N SER A 161 6.74 -1.85 -0.69
CA SER A 161 6.66 -0.82 -1.75
C SER A 161 8.03 -0.24 -2.17
N LEU A 162 9.07 -0.42 -1.35
CA LEU A 162 10.43 0.00 -1.65
C LEU A 162 11.24 -1.08 -2.39
N LYS A 163 10.69 -2.29 -2.59
CA LYS A 163 11.38 -3.37 -3.30
C LYS A 163 11.66 -2.93 -4.75
N PRO A 164 12.91 -2.95 -5.23
CA PRO A 164 13.20 -2.72 -6.63
C PRO A 164 12.49 -3.73 -7.54
N PRO A 165 11.86 -3.30 -8.65
CA PRO A 165 11.37 -4.23 -9.67
C PRO A 165 12.55 -5.03 -10.26
N GLU A 166 12.39 -6.33 -10.43
CA GLU A 166 13.50 -7.21 -10.80
C GLU A 166 14.02 -6.98 -12.24
N ASP A 167 13.15 -6.53 -13.15
CA ASP A 167 13.44 -6.36 -14.58
C ASP A 167 13.06 -4.98 -15.17
N THR A 168 12.63 -4.00 -14.35
CA THR A 168 12.13 -2.71 -14.87
C THR A 168 12.61 -1.49 -14.07
N LEU A 169 12.59 -0.33 -14.73
CA LEU A 169 12.74 0.98 -14.09
C LEU A 169 11.35 1.63 -13.84
N GLU A 170 10.28 0.83 -13.76
CA GLU A 170 8.95 1.36 -13.47
C GLU A 170 8.86 1.85 -12.03
N PRO A 171 8.23 3.01 -11.77
CA PRO A 171 7.93 3.43 -10.41
C PRO A 171 6.92 2.47 -9.77
N VAL A 172 7.19 2.07 -8.54
CA VAL A 172 6.24 1.33 -7.70
C VAL A 172 5.22 2.32 -7.15
N TYR A 173 3.97 2.23 -7.63
CA TYR A 173 2.88 3.06 -7.14
C TYR A 173 2.30 2.46 -5.86
N THR A 174 2.19 3.28 -4.82
CA THR A 174 1.56 2.92 -3.55
C THR A 174 0.21 3.60 -3.41
N CYS A 175 -0.82 2.79 -3.19
CA CYS A 175 -2.16 3.20 -2.82
C CYS A 175 -2.29 3.19 -1.29
N VAL A 176 -2.61 4.36 -0.72
CA VAL A 176 -2.80 4.55 0.72
C VAL A 176 -4.26 4.86 1.01
N ILE A 177 -4.86 4.08 1.91
CA ILE A 177 -6.19 4.32 2.45
C ILE A 177 -6.04 4.57 3.95
N GLY A 178 -6.54 5.70 4.41
CA GLY A 178 -6.32 6.17 5.78
C GLY A 178 -7.08 7.44 6.10
N TYR A 179 -6.81 8.03 7.26
CA TYR A 179 -7.42 9.29 7.68
C TYR A 179 -6.37 10.34 8.02
N ARG A 180 -6.67 11.60 7.69
CA ARG A 180 -5.90 12.76 8.10
C ARG A 180 -5.94 12.89 9.62
N THR A 181 -4.81 13.25 10.20
CA THR A 181 -4.71 13.62 11.62
C THR A 181 -4.55 15.13 11.75
N ALA A 182 -5.14 15.73 12.78
CA ALA A 182 -5.06 17.17 13.04
C ALA A 182 -3.64 17.65 13.43
N SER A 183 -2.70 16.71 13.66
CA SER A 183 -1.31 17.00 13.99
C SER A 183 -0.56 17.63 12.80
N VAL A 184 -0.29 18.92 12.90
CA VAL A 184 0.64 19.61 11.99
C VAL A 184 2.07 19.18 12.33
N ASN A 185 2.74 18.49 11.42
CA ASN A 185 4.16 18.15 11.58
C ASN A 185 5.06 19.35 11.29
N SER A 186 6.34 19.24 11.68
CA SER A 186 7.38 20.27 11.48
C SER A 186 7.63 20.69 10.03
N PHE A 187 7.06 19.98 9.05
CA PHE A 187 7.19 20.24 7.62
C PHE A 187 5.95 20.87 6.99
N GLY A 188 4.86 21.05 7.74
CA GLY A 188 3.58 21.53 7.21
C GLY A 188 2.90 20.54 6.26
N ILE A 189 3.34 19.28 6.25
CA ILE A 189 2.80 18.21 5.41
C ILE A 189 1.63 17.56 6.15
N THR A 190 0.55 17.21 5.46
CA THR A 190 -0.59 16.52 6.10
C THR A 190 -0.18 15.11 6.53
N GLN A 191 -0.37 14.77 7.81
CA GLN A 191 -0.13 13.42 8.30
C GLN A 191 -1.37 12.53 8.11
N VAL A 192 -1.17 11.32 7.58
CA VAL A 192 -2.21 10.33 7.33
C VAL A 192 -1.89 9.05 8.10
N VAL A 193 -2.82 8.60 8.94
CA VAL A 193 -2.74 7.25 9.52
C VAL A 193 -3.26 6.27 8.49
N CYS A 194 -2.36 5.45 7.96
CA CYS A 194 -2.64 4.43 6.96
C CYS A 194 -3.32 3.25 7.65
N GLN A 195 -4.59 3.02 7.30
CA GLN A 195 -5.33 1.85 7.78
C GLN A 195 -5.18 0.66 6.81
N GLN A 196 -4.77 0.92 5.57
CA GLN A 196 -4.57 -0.11 4.55
C GLN A 196 -3.63 0.44 3.46
N VAL A 197 -2.61 -0.33 3.10
CA VAL A 197 -1.61 0.04 2.09
C VAL A 197 -1.46 -1.08 1.07
N TYR A 198 -1.32 -0.72 -0.21
CA TYR A 198 -0.97 -1.65 -1.28
C TYR A 198 -0.01 -0.98 -2.25
N HIS A 199 0.82 -1.76 -2.92
CA HIS A 199 1.71 -1.28 -3.95
C HIS A 199 1.62 -2.14 -5.22
N HIS A 200 1.97 -1.56 -6.36
CA HIS A 200 2.05 -2.23 -7.67
C HIS A 200 2.87 -1.39 -8.65
N THR A 201 3.57 -2.06 -9.56
CA THR A 201 4.02 -1.48 -10.84
C THR A 201 2.84 -1.31 -11.81
N LEU A 202 3.02 -0.58 -12.91
CA LEU A 202 1.98 -0.45 -13.93
C LEU A 202 1.76 -1.79 -14.66
N ALA A 203 2.82 -2.56 -14.87
CA ALA A 203 2.74 -3.91 -15.41
C ALA A 203 1.90 -4.84 -14.51
N GLU A 204 2.21 -4.94 -13.20
CA GLU A 204 1.45 -5.78 -12.27
C GLU A 204 -0.02 -5.38 -12.16
N LEU A 205 -0.32 -4.07 -12.20
CA LEU A 205 -1.68 -3.55 -12.23
C LEU A 205 -2.42 -3.99 -13.49
N HIS A 206 -1.80 -3.78 -14.66
CA HIS A 206 -2.37 -4.16 -15.94
C HIS A 206 -2.69 -5.66 -15.97
N ASP A 207 -1.75 -6.51 -15.57
CA ASP A 207 -1.90 -7.97 -15.60
C ASP A 207 -2.93 -8.46 -14.57
N THR A 208 -2.97 -7.81 -13.40
CA THR A 208 -4.03 -8.05 -12.41
C THR A 208 -5.41 -7.71 -12.98
N ILE A 209 -5.58 -6.52 -13.57
CA ILE A 209 -6.82 -6.09 -14.22
C ILE A 209 -7.18 -7.07 -15.34
N GLN A 210 -6.25 -7.44 -16.21
CA GLN A 210 -6.48 -8.37 -17.31
C GLN A 210 -6.96 -9.74 -16.81
N LYS A 211 -6.34 -10.26 -15.75
CA LYS A 211 -6.69 -11.54 -15.15
C LYS A 211 -8.08 -11.55 -14.49
N ILE A 212 -8.48 -10.48 -13.82
CA ILE A 212 -9.79 -10.41 -13.14
C ILE A 212 -10.93 -9.98 -14.07
N SER A 213 -10.63 -9.16 -15.08
CA SER A 213 -11.63 -8.61 -15.99
C SER A 213 -11.80 -9.43 -17.27
N SER A 214 -10.77 -10.16 -17.72
CA SER A 214 -10.69 -10.71 -19.08
C SER A 214 -10.80 -9.64 -20.18
N ALA A 215 -10.45 -8.38 -19.88
CA ALA A 215 -10.38 -7.31 -20.86
C ALA A 215 -9.05 -7.36 -21.64
N GLU A 216 -9.09 -7.05 -22.94
CA GLU A 216 -7.87 -6.85 -23.73
C GLU A 216 -7.12 -5.57 -23.30
N THR A 217 -5.79 -5.56 -23.47
CA THR A 217 -4.91 -4.42 -23.18
C THR A 217 -5.41 -3.10 -23.76
N ALA A 218 -5.99 -3.11 -24.97
CA ALA A 218 -6.55 -1.91 -25.59
C ALA A 218 -7.70 -1.27 -24.77
N ALA A 219 -8.56 -2.09 -24.15
CA ALA A 219 -9.62 -1.62 -23.28
C ALA A 219 -9.08 -1.15 -21.92
N ILE A 220 -8.09 -1.86 -21.37
CA ILE A 220 -7.45 -1.50 -20.11
C ILE A 220 -6.77 -0.13 -20.22
N GLN A 221 -5.98 0.06 -21.27
CA GLN A 221 -5.29 1.32 -21.55
C GLN A 221 -6.28 2.46 -21.88
N GLU A 222 -7.37 2.22 -22.63
CA GLU A 222 -8.36 3.27 -22.92
C GLU A 222 -9.04 3.77 -21.62
N VAL A 223 -9.44 2.87 -20.71
CA VAL A 223 -10.00 3.26 -19.40
C VAL A 223 -8.97 3.98 -18.54
N ILE A 224 -7.75 3.46 -18.40
CA ILE A 224 -6.70 4.06 -17.58
C ILE A 224 -6.36 5.49 -18.06
N ASN A 225 -6.25 5.69 -19.38
CA ASN A 225 -6.02 7.01 -19.97
C ASN A 225 -7.20 7.96 -19.72
N LYS A 226 -8.45 7.48 -19.76
CA LYS A 226 -9.66 8.29 -19.52
C LYS A 226 -9.95 8.55 -18.05
N LEU A 227 -9.43 7.72 -17.15
CA LEU A 227 -9.33 7.99 -15.72
C LEU A 227 -8.13 8.89 -15.39
N GLU A 228 -7.54 9.59 -16.36
CA GLU A 228 -6.34 10.45 -16.23
C GLU A 228 -5.34 9.88 -15.22
N TYR A 229 -4.60 8.85 -15.65
CA TYR A 229 -3.66 8.00 -14.88
C TYR A 229 -2.67 8.72 -13.93
N GLU A 230 -2.58 10.04 -13.96
CA GLU A 230 -1.79 10.80 -12.99
C GLU A 230 -2.25 10.57 -11.54
N PRO A 231 -1.33 10.20 -10.63
CA PRO A 231 -1.63 10.10 -9.21
C PRO A 231 -2.19 11.43 -8.68
N ASN A 232 -3.21 11.33 -7.84
CA ASN A 232 -3.96 12.46 -7.31
C ASN A 232 -4.11 12.38 -5.79
N LEU A 233 -4.44 13.52 -5.17
CA LEU A 233 -4.41 13.73 -3.73
C LEU A 233 -5.36 12.82 -2.94
N GLY A 234 -6.37 12.23 -3.58
CA GLY A 234 -7.23 11.24 -2.93
C GLY A 234 -8.06 11.74 -1.75
N ASP A 235 -8.33 13.05 -1.69
CA ASP A 235 -8.90 13.73 -0.52
C ASP A 235 -10.27 14.36 -0.74
N SER A 236 -10.69 14.53 -1.98
CA SER A 236 -12.08 14.81 -2.34
C SER A 236 -12.87 13.53 -2.62
N ASP A 237 -14.19 13.58 -2.43
CA ASP A 237 -15.13 12.51 -2.79
C ASP A 237 -14.89 11.97 -4.21
N PHE A 238 -14.69 12.87 -5.17
CA PHE A 238 -14.48 12.53 -6.58
C PHE A 238 -13.14 11.83 -6.80
N THR A 239 -12.04 12.33 -6.21
CA THR A 239 -10.73 11.68 -6.30
C THR A 239 -10.72 10.32 -5.62
N ARG A 240 -11.43 10.16 -4.50
CA ARG A 240 -11.58 8.88 -3.79
C ARG A 240 -12.39 7.88 -4.61
N ALA A 241 -13.51 8.30 -5.20
CA ALA A 241 -14.28 7.48 -6.12
C ALA A 241 -13.46 7.07 -7.37
N LYS A 242 -12.74 8.02 -7.97
CA LYS A 242 -11.86 7.83 -9.13
C LYS A 242 -10.76 6.79 -8.87
N ASN A 243 -10.07 6.90 -7.74
CA ASN A 243 -9.04 5.93 -7.36
C ASN A 243 -9.64 4.56 -7.03
N PHE A 244 -10.78 4.52 -6.33
CA PHE A 244 -11.47 3.24 -6.08
C PHE A 244 -11.85 2.52 -7.37
N VAL A 245 -12.51 3.18 -8.34
CA VAL A 245 -12.94 2.49 -9.58
C VAL A 245 -11.76 2.01 -10.43
N ALA A 246 -10.67 2.77 -10.48
CA ALA A 246 -9.45 2.39 -11.21
C ALA A 246 -8.84 1.08 -10.69
N PHE A 247 -8.79 0.89 -9.37
CA PHE A 247 -8.08 -0.24 -8.76
C PHE A 247 -8.99 -1.40 -8.32
N ARG A 248 -10.29 -1.16 -8.11
CA ARG A 248 -11.19 -2.12 -7.44
C ARG A 248 -12.47 -2.43 -8.20
N TYR A 249 -12.72 -1.83 -9.37
CA TYR A 249 -13.95 -2.09 -10.11
C TYR A 249 -13.71 -2.64 -11.54
N PRO A 250 -13.50 -3.97 -11.70
CA PRO A 250 -13.11 -4.56 -12.98
C PRO A 250 -14.16 -4.43 -14.09
N ASP A 251 -15.44 -4.28 -13.75
CA ASP A 251 -16.55 -4.23 -14.71
C ASP A 251 -16.43 -3.09 -15.72
N ILE A 252 -15.77 -1.96 -15.37
CA ILE A 252 -15.57 -0.83 -16.30
C ILE A 252 -14.63 -1.21 -17.47
N TYR A 253 -13.69 -2.10 -17.20
CA TYR A 253 -12.75 -2.64 -18.18
C TYR A 253 -13.43 -3.69 -19.05
N GLN A 254 -14.26 -4.56 -18.44
CA GLN A 254 -15.14 -5.48 -19.17
C GLN A 254 -16.09 -4.75 -20.11
N GLN A 255 -16.78 -3.71 -19.61
CA GLN A 255 -17.71 -2.93 -20.40
C GLN A 255 -17.00 -2.21 -21.56
N THR A 256 -15.81 -1.65 -21.33
CA THR A 256 -15.02 -1.03 -22.41
C THR A 256 -14.58 -2.06 -23.45
N HIS A 257 -14.11 -3.23 -23.02
CA HIS A 257 -13.76 -4.34 -23.92
C HIS A 257 -14.98 -4.83 -24.74
N ALA A 258 -16.16 -4.89 -24.12
CA ALA A 258 -17.40 -5.24 -24.79
C ALA A 258 -17.83 -4.19 -25.84
N MET A 259 -17.61 -2.89 -25.57
CA MET A 259 -17.87 -1.82 -26.56
C MET A 259 -16.86 -1.82 -27.72
N GLN A 260 -15.58 -2.13 -27.45
CA GLN A 260 -14.54 -2.26 -28.49
C GLN A 260 -14.69 -3.53 -29.35
N SER A 261 -15.41 -4.54 -28.83
CA SER A 261 -15.72 -5.79 -29.52
C SER A 261 -16.87 -5.62 -30.51
N ALA A 262 -16.63 -5.88 -31.79
CA ALA A 262 -17.71 -5.89 -32.77
C ALA A 262 -18.62 -7.11 -32.53
N SER A 263 -19.93 -6.90 -32.54
CA SER A 263 -20.90 -8.00 -32.54
C SER A 263 -21.79 -7.93 -33.79
N LYS A 264 -22.54 -9.00 -34.08
CA LYS A 264 -23.49 -9.04 -35.21
C LYS A 264 -24.57 -7.95 -35.17
N HIS A 265 -24.74 -7.26 -34.03
CA HIS A 265 -25.81 -6.28 -33.79
C HIS A 265 -25.30 -4.95 -33.21
N ALA A 266 -23.98 -4.77 -33.07
CA ALA A 266 -23.39 -3.55 -32.50
C ALA A 266 -22.06 -3.22 -33.19
N GLU A 267 -21.95 -1.99 -33.68
CA GLU A 267 -20.72 -1.36 -34.13
C GLU A 267 -19.73 -1.21 -32.96
N LYS A 268 -18.43 -1.22 -33.28
CA LYS A 268 -17.40 -0.92 -32.28
C LYS A 268 -17.53 0.52 -31.80
N ALA A 269 -17.36 0.75 -30.50
CA ALA A 269 -17.34 2.08 -29.91
C ALA A 269 -16.13 2.27 -28.99
N SER A 270 -15.53 3.45 -29.06
CA SER A 270 -14.43 3.90 -28.20
C SER A 270 -14.94 4.74 -27.04
N LEU A 271 -14.29 4.64 -25.89
CA LEU A 271 -14.59 5.44 -24.69
C LEU A 271 -14.09 6.87 -24.89
N ILE A 272 -15.01 7.82 -25.09
CA ILE A 272 -14.65 9.22 -25.32
C ILE A 272 -14.54 10.04 -24.03
N LYS A 273 -15.32 9.70 -22.98
CA LYS A 273 -15.41 10.51 -21.75
C LYS A 273 -15.73 9.66 -20.51
N ILE A 274 -15.12 10.01 -19.38
CA ILE A 274 -15.58 9.64 -18.04
C ILE A 274 -15.83 10.94 -17.27
N ASP A 275 -16.98 11.06 -16.62
CA ASP A 275 -17.33 12.18 -15.74
C ASP A 275 -17.69 11.68 -14.34
N PHE A 276 -17.44 12.52 -13.33
CA PHE A 276 -17.85 12.29 -11.95
C PHE A 276 -18.78 13.42 -11.49
N SER A 277 -19.85 13.05 -10.78
CA SER A 277 -20.90 13.95 -10.31
C SER A 277 -21.45 13.46 -8.98
N ARG A 278 -22.00 14.33 -8.11
CA ARG A 278 -22.73 13.86 -6.92
C ARG A 278 -24.10 13.35 -7.36
N PHE A 279 -24.50 12.18 -6.89
CA PHE A 279 -25.83 11.61 -7.19
C PHE A 279 -26.93 12.36 -6.43
N ASP A 280 -26.70 12.62 -5.16
CA ASP A 280 -27.58 13.39 -4.28
C ASP A 280 -26.72 14.30 -3.38
N ALA A 281 -27.26 15.47 -3.05
CA ALA A 281 -26.65 16.44 -2.15
C ALA A 281 -27.36 16.52 -0.78
N VAL A 282 -28.49 15.83 -0.62
CA VAL A 282 -29.35 15.88 0.58
C VAL A 282 -29.14 14.66 1.50
N SER A 283 -28.73 13.51 0.95
CA SER A 283 -28.42 12.31 1.72
C SER A 283 -27.22 12.47 2.66
N GLU A 284 -27.28 11.82 3.83
CA GLU A 284 -26.14 11.62 4.73
C GLU A 284 -25.00 10.81 4.07
N ARG A 285 -25.35 9.98 3.08
CA ARG A 285 -24.39 9.21 2.27
C ARG A 285 -23.86 10.05 1.12
N VAL A 286 -22.55 10.06 0.96
CA VAL A 286 -21.87 10.67 -0.17
C VAL A 286 -21.75 9.64 -1.29
N ILE A 287 -22.64 9.75 -2.27
CA ILE A 287 -22.67 8.86 -3.44
C ILE A 287 -22.19 9.64 -4.66
N VAL A 288 -21.09 9.18 -5.25
CA VAL A 288 -20.54 9.69 -6.50
C VAL A 288 -21.06 8.85 -7.66
N ASN A 289 -21.70 9.52 -8.62
CA ASN A 289 -22.12 8.97 -9.89
C ASN A 289 -20.98 9.14 -10.92
N MET A 290 -20.44 8.03 -11.40
CA MET A 290 -19.48 8.00 -12.50
C MET A 290 -20.23 7.65 -13.78
N SER A 291 -20.14 8.47 -14.82
CA SER A 291 -20.72 8.20 -16.14
C SER A 291 -19.65 8.04 -17.21
N MET A 292 -19.76 6.99 -18.00
CA MET A 292 -18.91 6.66 -19.15
C MET A 292 -19.70 6.92 -20.43
N THR A 293 -19.11 7.68 -21.36
CA THR A 293 -19.67 7.92 -22.70
C THR A 293 -18.80 7.27 -23.76
N TYR A 294 -19.40 6.38 -24.54
CA TYR A 294 -18.78 5.74 -25.70
C TYR A 294 -19.37 6.32 -26.98
N GLN A 295 -18.58 6.37 -28.06
CA GLN A 295 -19.06 6.75 -29.39
C GLN A 295 -18.71 5.65 -30.40
N GLU A 296 -19.66 5.27 -31.25
CA GLU A 296 -19.44 4.30 -32.33
C GLU A 296 -18.39 4.84 -33.33
N ASN A 297 -17.41 4.01 -33.69
CA ASN A 297 -16.27 4.43 -34.50
C ASN A 297 -16.64 4.72 -35.97
N SER A 298 -17.80 4.23 -36.42
CA SER A 298 -18.38 4.43 -37.75
C SER A 298 -19.52 5.45 -37.78
N SER A 299 -19.93 6.03 -36.64
CA SER A 299 -21.09 6.91 -36.57
C SER A 299 -20.95 8.02 -35.50
N THR A 300 -21.99 8.85 -35.35
CA THR A 300 -22.09 9.85 -34.25
C THR A 300 -22.94 9.34 -33.08
N LYS A 301 -23.42 8.10 -33.13
CA LYS A 301 -24.23 7.50 -32.07
C LYS A 301 -23.38 7.25 -30.83
N ARG A 302 -23.90 7.69 -29.69
CA ARG A 302 -23.27 7.56 -28.38
C ARG A 302 -24.01 6.52 -27.53
N HIS A 303 -23.26 5.78 -26.72
CA HIS A 303 -23.77 4.85 -25.71
C HIS A 303 -23.34 5.36 -24.34
N TYR A 304 -24.25 5.36 -23.37
CA TYR A 304 -24.02 5.96 -22.05
C TYR A 304 -24.22 4.92 -20.95
N TYR A 305 -23.23 4.80 -20.08
CA TYR A 305 -23.22 3.90 -18.94
C TYR A 305 -22.92 4.67 -17.67
N PHE A 306 -23.46 4.24 -16.53
CA PHE A 306 -23.08 4.79 -15.24
C PHE A 306 -22.91 3.68 -14.19
N CYS A 307 -22.06 3.92 -13.21
CA CYS A 307 -22.07 3.24 -11.93
C CYS A 307 -22.11 4.27 -10.80
N ARG A 308 -22.39 3.83 -9.57
CA ARG A 308 -22.36 4.69 -8.39
C ARG A 308 -21.45 4.10 -7.33
N VAL A 309 -20.61 4.96 -6.75
CA VAL A 309 -19.68 4.64 -5.68
C VAL A 309 -20.15 5.34 -4.41
N ASP A 310 -20.35 4.59 -3.33
CA ASP A 310 -20.50 5.17 -2.00
C ASP A 310 -19.10 5.45 -1.45
N VAL A 311 -18.81 6.71 -1.13
CA VAL A 311 -17.54 7.17 -0.54
C VAL A 311 -17.73 7.69 0.89
N THR A 312 -18.87 7.41 1.53
CA THR A 312 -19.20 7.93 2.87
C THR A 312 -18.22 7.43 3.93
N GLY A 313 -17.88 6.14 3.91
CA GLY A 313 -16.89 5.55 4.82
C GLY A 313 -15.47 5.69 4.30
N LEU A 314 -14.50 5.26 5.12
CA LEU A 314 -13.08 5.19 4.74
C LEU A 314 -12.85 4.36 3.47
N TYR A 315 -13.49 3.19 3.40
CA TYR A 315 -13.45 2.25 2.28
C TYR A 315 -14.63 2.50 1.32
N PRO A 316 -14.38 2.97 0.08
CA PRO A 316 -15.44 3.09 -0.90
C PRO A 316 -15.94 1.72 -1.39
N PHE A 317 -17.18 1.67 -1.87
CA PHE A 317 -17.76 0.48 -2.47
C PHE A 317 -18.77 0.82 -3.57
N ILE A 318 -19.08 -0.15 -4.43
CA ILE A 318 -20.09 0.00 -5.48
C ILE A 318 -21.48 0.01 -4.86
N ASN A 319 -22.17 1.14 -4.97
CA ASN A 319 -23.57 1.33 -4.59
C ASN A 319 -24.52 0.87 -5.70
N THR A 320 -24.15 1.13 -6.96
CA THR A 320 -24.92 0.72 -8.15
C THR A 320 -23.92 0.21 -9.20
N PRO A 321 -24.00 -1.07 -9.62
CA PRO A 321 -23.16 -1.61 -10.69
C PRO A 321 -23.31 -0.85 -12.01
N ILE A 322 -22.37 -1.06 -12.92
CA ILE A 322 -22.39 -0.44 -14.25
C ILE A 322 -23.62 -0.89 -15.04
N GLN A 323 -24.38 0.09 -15.52
CA GLN A 323 -25.58 -0.15 -16.32
C GLN A 323 -25.80 0.99 -17.32
N ALA A 324 -26.50 0.69 -18.41
CA ALA A 324 -26.83 1.66 -19.43
C ALA A 324 -27.85 2.70 -18.92
N PHE A 325 -27.78 3.92 -19.44
CA PHE A 325 -28.81 4.94 -19.24
C PHE A 325 -29.04 5.78 -20.50
N THR A 326 -30.17 6.48 -20.53
CA THR A 326 -30.44 7.51 -21.54
C THR A 326 -30.31 8.87 -20.86
N PRO A 327 -29.38 9.75 -21.27
CA PRO A 327 -29.30 11.09 -20.71
C PRO A 327 -30.54 11.91 -21.11
N LEU A 328 -31.08 12.67 -20.16
CA LEU A 328 -32.30 13.47 -20.37
C LEU A 328 -32.07 14.72 -21.24
N LEU A 329 -30.80 15.13 -21.40
CA LEU A 329 -30.35 16.20 -22.30
C LEU A 329 -29.07 15.71 -23.00
N PRO A 330 -28.83 16.06 -24.28
CA PRO A 330 -27.56 15.78 -24.92
C PRO A 330 -26.45 16.59 -24.24
N PHE A 331 -25.36 15.92 -23.86
CA PHE A 331 -24.12 16.59 -23.49
C PHE A 331 -23.50 17.21 -24.75
N GLU A 332 -23.38 18.55 -24.78
CA GLU A 332 -22.65 19.31 -25.79
C GLU A 332 -21.17 18.86 -25.84
#